data_AF-A0A5K1EN43-F1
#
_entry.id   AF-A0A5K1EN43-F1
#
_cell.length_a   1.000
_cell.length_b   1.000
_cell.length_c   1.000
_cell.angle_alpha   90.00
_cell.angle_beta   90.00
_cell.angle_gamma   90.00
#
_symmetry.space_group_name_H-M   'P 1'
#
loop_
_entity.id
_entity.type
_entity.pdbx_description
1 polymer ?
#
loop_
_entity_poly.entity_id
_entity_poly.type
_entity_poly.pdbx_seq_one_letter_code
_entity_poly.pdbx_strand_id
1 'polypeptide(L)'
;LTDSEYLAYAVSEGKRYQDSYEIVALLTKSCGLYSNLKAQRMASYSSHQMAREHFVVGDLGKAKDLFDGIAGLYRQEGWQTLLWEILGYLRDCSRKLGLLKDYVEYSLEMASLPITSGNHPDSLGLKDQYGPAGPPSLSMKETVHEEISSILKGEPTLKLSGDQSWISLTEDQPLHLEIDLVSPLRTVFLASIAFHDQSVKPGAPTFLTLSLISCLPHPFDVEQLEIQFNQPACNFVVKNLEKQSIATQGQELRVENVPSMTLVPYKWVRLTYDIIP
;
A
#
# COMPACT_ATOMS: atom_id res chain seq x y z
N LEU A 1 -1.80 -3.95 -40.56
CA LEU A 1 -1.81 -3.38 -39.20
C LEU A 1 -2.69 -4.27 -38.36
N THR A 2 -2.11 -4.91 -37.36
CA THR A 2 -2.90 -5.51 -36.27
C THR A 2 -3.53 -4.39 -35.43
N ASP A 3 -4.58 -4.69 -34.68
CA ASP A 3 -5.29 -3.68 -33.86
C ASP A 3 -4.35 -2.99 -32.85
N SER A 4 -3.37 -3.73 -32.31
CA SER A 4 -2.34 -3.18 -31.42
C SER A 4 -1.38 -2.23 -32.13
N GLU A 5 -0.97 -2.55 -33.36
CA GLU A 5 -0.10 -1.69 -34.16
C GLU A 5 -0.83 -0.42 -34.60
N TYR A 6 -2.13 -0.50 -34.93
CA TYR A 6 -2.94 0.66 -35.24
C TYR A 6 -3.12 1.59 -34.03
N LEU A 7 -3.38 1.02 -32.85
CA LEU A 7 -3.45 1.79 -31.61
C LEU A 7 -2.13 2.47 -31.27
N ALA A 8 -1.01 1.75 -31.36
CA ALA A 8 0.31 2.32 -31.11
C ALA A 8 0.62 3.46 -32.09
N TYR A 9 0.29 3.28 -33.38
CA TYR A 9 0.44 4.32 -34.40
C TYR A 9 -0.42 5.56 -34.08
N ALA A 10 -1.71 5.38 -33.80
CA ALA A 10 -2.62 6.49 -33.50
C ALA A 10 -2.20 7.26 -32.24
N VAL A 11 -1.76 6.57 -31.19
CA VAL A 11 -1.20 7.20 -29.98
C VAL A 11 0.09 7.96 -30.30
N SER A 12 0.96 7.41 -31.15
CA SER A 12 2.21 8.08 -31.54
C SER A 12 1.98 9.35 -32.36
N GLU A 13 0.99 9.36 -33.26
CA GLU A 13 0.60 10.55 -34.02
C GLU A 13 -0.07 11.57 -33.11
N GLY A 14 -0.96 11.17 -32.19
CA GLY A 14 -1.54 12.11 -31.21
C GLY A 14 -0.48 12.79 -30.34
N LYS A 15 0.55 12.05 -29.90
CA LYS A 15 1.67 12.60 -29.13
C LYS A 15 2.50 13.60 -29.92
N ARG A 16 2.63 13.39 -31.24
CA ARG A 16 3.30 14.33 -32.15
C ARG A 16 2.60 15.69 -32.20
N TYR A 17 1.27 15.71 -32.05
CA TYR A 17 0.47 16.93 -32.02
C TYR A 17 0.16 17.46 -30.61
N GLN A 18 0.65 16.80 -29.56
CA GLN A 18 0.37 17.11 -28.15
C GLN A 18 -1.14 17.17 -27.82
N ASP A 19 -1.97 16.44 -28.55
CA ASP A 19 -3.42 16.41 -28.32
C ASP A 19 -3.81 15.24 -27.41
N SER A 20 -3.56 15.38 -26.11
CA SER A 20 -3.95 14.37 -25.12
C SER A 20 -5.48 14.14 -25.08
N TYR A 21 -6.31 15.11 -25.51
CA TYR A 21 -7.76 14.92 -25.56
C TYR A 21 -8.16 13.96 -26.69
N GLU A 22 -7.56 14.09 -27.87
CA GLU A 22 -7.78 13.15 -28.97
C GLU A 22 -7.30 11.74 -28.62
N ILE A 23 -6.13 11.62 -27.97
CA ILE A 23 -5.60 10.34 -27.49
C ILE A 23 -6.57 9.69 -26.49
N VAL A 24 -7.04 10.45 -25.50
CA VAL A 24 -7.99 9.96 -24.49
C VAL A 24 -9.31 9.54 -25.16
N ALA A 25 -9.83 10.29 -26.13
CA ALA A 25 -11.05 9.94 -26.85
C ALA A 25 -10.92 8.62 -27.62
N LEU A 26 -9.80 8.43 -28.33
CA LEU A 26 -9.50 7.19 -29.05
C LEU A 26 -9.36 6.00 -28.10
N LEU A 27 -8.64 6.16 -26.99
CA LEU A 27 -8.45 5.11 -26.00
C LEU A 27 -9.75 4.77 -25.26
N THR A 28 -10.60 5.76 -24.99
CA THR A 28 -11.94 5.55 -24.38
C THR A 28 -12.79 4.65 -25.27
N LYS A 29 -12.81 4.94 -26.59
CA LYS A 29 -13.51 4.12 -27.57
C LYS A 29 -12.98 2.68 -27.58
N SER A 30 -11.67 2.52 -27.59
CA SER A 30 -11.02 1.20 -27.58
C SER A 30 -11.29 0.41 -26.30
N CYS A 31 -11.23 1.08 -25.14
CA CYS A 31 -11.59 0.47 -23.86
C CYS A 31 -13.04 -0.04 -23.86
N GLY A 32 -13.98 0.74 -24.40
CA GLY A 32 -15.37 0.31 -24.58
C GLY A 32 -15.52 -0.90 -25.49
N LEU A 33 -14.80 -0.93 -26.63
CA LEU A 33 -14.80 -2.08 -27.54
C LEU A 33 -14.25 -3.34 -26.85
N TYR A 34 -13.10 -3.25 -26.16
CA TYR A 34 -12.52 -4.38 -25.44
C TYR A 34 -13.40 -4.87 -24.30
N SER A 35 -14.07 -3.95 -23.59
CA SER A 35 -15.02 -4.29 -22.53
C SER A 35 -16.22 -5.08 -23.09
N ASN A 36 -16.77 -4.65 -24.23
CA ASN A 36 -17.85 -5.36 -24.92
C ASN A 36 -17.42 -6.76 -25.40
N LEU A 37 -16.16 -6.91 -25.80
CA LEU A 37 -15.56 -8.19 -26.18
C LEU A 37 -15.12 -9.04 -24.98
N LYS A 38 -15.36 -8.59 -23.74
CA LYS A 38 -14.89 -9.24 -22.50
C LYS A 38 -13.37 -9.42 -22.43
N ALA A 39 -12.62 -8.61 -23.17
CA ALA A 39 -11.16 -8.59 -23.18
C ALA A 39 -10.62 -7.65 -22.07
N GLN A 40 -10.86 -8.01 -20.81
CA GLN A 40 -10.62 -7.15 -19.64
C GLN A 40 -9.18 -6.65 -19.51
N ARG A 41 -8.19 -7.46 -19.89
CA ARG A 41 -6.77 -7.08 -19.90
C ARG A 41 -6.46 -5.99 -20.92
N MET A 42 -7.04 -6.10 -22.12
CA MET A 42 -6.87 -5.09 -23.17
C MET A 42 -7.61 -3.80 -22.80
N ALA A 43 -8.80 -3.91 -22.22
CA ALA A 43 -9.53 -2.75 -21.69
C ALA A 43 -8.71 -2.03 -20.60
N SER A 44 -8.12 -2.78 -19.66
CA SER A 44 -7.29 -2.21 -18.59
C SER A 44 -6.00 -1.59 -19.09
N TYR A 45 -5.40 -2.18 -20.14
CA TYR A 45 -4.26 -1.57 -20.82
C TYR A 45 -4.63 -0.24 -21.48
N SER A 46 -5.78 -0.16 -22.17
CA SER A 46 -6.28 1.11 -22.72
C SER A 46 -6.56 2.13 -21.63
N SER A 47 -7.21 1.73 -20.52
CA SER A 47 -7.45 2.59 -19.37
C SER A 47 -6.16 3.08 -18.72
N HIS A 48 -5.12 2.24 -18.65
CA HIS A 48 -3.81 2.63 -18.15
C HIS A 48 -3.19 3.73 -19.01
N GLN A 49 -3.23 3.60 -20.34
CA GLN A 49 -2.75 4.65 -21.23
C GLN A 49 -3.57 5.94 -21.08
N MET A 50 -4.89 5.85 -20.91
CA MET A 50 -5.73 7.04 -20.65
C MET A 50 -5.34 7.74 -19.34
N ALA A 51 -5.13 6.96 -18.28
CA ALA A 51 -4.74 7.49 -16.97
C ALA A 51 -3.39 8.22 -17.04
N ARG A 52 -2.43 7.71 -17.84
CA ARG A 52 -1.15 8.38 -18.10
C ARG A 52 -1.33 9.71 -18.83
N GLU A 53 -2.20 9.78 -19.83
CA GLU A 53 -2.49 11.04 -20.52
C GLU A 53 -3.13 12.06 -19.56
N HIS A 54 -4.10 11.65 -18.73
CA HIS A 54 -4.66 12.51 -17.68
C HIS A 54 -3.60 12.99 -16.69
N PHE A 55 -2.66 12.13 -16.30
CA PHE A 55 -1.55 12.47 -15.42
C PHE A 55 -0.62 13.53 -16.05
N VAL A 56 -0.30 13.39 -17.33
CA VAL A 56 0.55 14.34 -18.09
C VAL A 56 -0.12 15.70 -18.22
N VAL A 57 -1.44 15.73 -18.49
CA VAL A 57 -2.23 16.97 -18.58
C VAL A 57 -2.45 17.63 -17.21
N GLY A 58 -2.23 16.90 -16.11
CA GLY A 58 -2.40 17.39 -14.75
C GLY A 58 -3.82 17.20 -14.20
N ASP A 59 -4.69 16.45 -14.87
CA ASP A 59 -5.99 16.02 -14.34
C ASP A 59 -5.80 14.82 -13.40
N LEU A 60 -5.18 15.11 -12.24
CA LEU A 60 -4.73 14.09 -11.29
C LEU A 60 -5.88 13.31 -10.65
N GLY A 61 -7.06 13.93 -10.50
CA GLY A 61 -8.25 13.26 -9.96
C GLY A 61 -8.71 12.13 -10.87
N LYS A 62 -8.90 12.41 -12.17
CA LYS A 62 -9.28 11.37 -13.14
C LYS A 62 -8.20 10.33 -13.34
N ALA A 63 -6.92 10.76 -13.35
CA ALA A 63 -5.81 9.83 -13.42
C ALA A 63 -5.85 8.84 -12.25
N LYS A 64 -6.03 9.35 -11.01
CA LYS A 64 -6.14 8.52 -9.80
C LYS A 64 -7.30 7.54 -9.88
N ASP A 65 -8.51 8.00 -10.22
CA ASP A 65 -9.70 7.13 -10.31
C ASP A 65 -9.51 5.97 -11.29
N LEU A 66 -8.92 6.25 -12.46
CA LEU A 66 -8.60 5.22 -13.44
C LEU A 66 -7.54 4.25 -12.92
N PHE A 67 -6.46 4.76 -12.32
CA PHE A 67 -5.40 3.93 -11.76
C PHE A 67 -5.90 3.06 -10.60
N ASP A 68 -6.82 3.54 -9.74
CA ASP A 68 -7.40 2.76 -8.65
C ASP A 68 -8.21 1.57 -9.18
N GLY A 69 -9.02 1.79 -10.23
CA GLY A 69 -9.75 0.70 -10.89
C GLY A 69 -8.81 -0.36 -11.48
N ILE A 70 -7.71 0.07 -12.11
CA ILE A 70 -6.71 -0.83 -12.70
C ILE A 70 -5.95 -1.59 -11.60
N ALA A 71 -5.54 -0.90 -10.53
CA ALA A 71 -4.88 -1.51 -9.39
C ALA A 71 -5.76 -2.59 -8.74
N GLY A 72 -7.07 -2.35 -8.63
CA GLY A 72 -8.04 -3.34 -8.17
C GLY A 72 -7.99 -4.64 -8.97
N LEU A 73 -7.97 -4.55 -10.31
CA LEU A 73 -7.84 -5.72 -11.17
C LEU A 73 -6.49 -6.42 -10.99
N TYR A 74 -5.40 -5.66 -10.98
CA TYR A 74 -4.05 -6.23 -10.88
C TYR A 74 -3.81 -6.92 -9.53
N ARG A 75 -4.41 -6.42 -8.44
CA ARG A 75 -4.44 -7.10 -7.15
C ARG A 75 -5.19 -8.42 -7.21
N GLN A 76 -6.34 -8.47 -7.90
CA GLN A 76 -7.13 -9.70 -8.06
C GLN A 76 -6.40 -10.75 -8.91
N GLU A 77 -5.73 -10.33 -9.99
CA GLU A 77 -4.99 -11.24 -10.87
C GLU A 77 -3.55 -11.55 -10.39
N GLY A 78 -3.06 -10.90 -9.34
CA GLY A 78 -1.74 -11.13 -8.76
C GLY A 78 -0.58 -10.54 -9.59
N TRP A 79 -0.83 -9.48 -10.35
CA TRP A 79 0.14 -8.90 -11.30
C TRP A 79 1.08 -7.89 -10.66
N GLN A 80 2.01 -8.37 -9.83
CA GLN A 80 2.83 -7.52 -8.95
C GLN A 80 3.68 -6.49 -9.71
N THR A 81 4.32 -6.87 -10.82
CA THR A 81 5.16 -5.95 -11.62
C THR A 81 4.37 -4.81 -12.25
N LEU A 82 3.16 -5.10 -12.73
CA LEU A 82 2.27 -4.08 -13.29
C LEU A 82 1.66 -3.23 -12.17
N LEU A 83 1.29 -3.86 -11.05
CA LEU A 83 0.81 -3.15 -9.87
C LEU A 83 1.85 -2.17 -9.33
N TRP A 84 3.14 -2.53 -9.31
CA TRP A 84 4.24 -1.63 -8.94
C TRP A 84 4.22 -0.32 -9.73
N GLU A 85 4.09 -0.41 -11.06
CA GLU A 85 4.04 0.78 -11.90
C GLU A 85 2.82 1.65 -11.58
N ILE A 86 1.64 1.02 -11.44
CA ILE A 86 0.39 1.73 -11.12
C ILE A 86 0.47 2.39 -9.74
N LEU A 87 1.00 1.71 -8.73
CA LEU A 87 1.20 2.27 -7.39
C LEU A 87 2.14 3.48 -7.43
N GLY A 88 3.15 3.48 -8.30
CA GLY A 88 3.98 4.66 -8.55
C GLY A 88 3.16 5.88 -8.95
N TYR A 89 2.29 5.74 -9.94
CA TYR A 89 1.43 6.84 -10.37
C TYR A 89 0.42 7.24 -9.30
N LEU A 90 -0.18 6.27 -8.58
CA LEU A 90 -1.13 6.53 -7.50
C LEU A 90 -0.49 7.30 -6.34
N ARG A 91 0.73 6.94 -5.94
CA ARG A 91 1.54 7.68 -4.96
C ARG A 91 1.74 9.12 -5.42
N ASP A 92 2.18 9.31 -6.66
CA ASP A 92 2.44 10.65 -7.19
C ASP A 92 1.17 11.51 -7.35
N CYS A 93 0.05 10.91 -7.78
CA CYS A 93 -1.24 11.59 -7.81
C CYS A 93 -1.67 12.01 -6.41
N SER A 94 -1.61 11.09 -5.44
CA SER A 94 -2.02 11.34 -4.06
C SER A 94 -1.15 12.41 -3.40
N ARG A 95 0.16 12.36 -3.65
CA ARG A 95 1.11 13.38 -3.20
C ARG A 95 0.73 14.76 -3.74
N LYS A 96 0.50 14.89 -5.04
CA LYS A 96 0.14 16.17 -5.69
C LYS A 96 -1.27 16.67 -5.32
N LEU A 97 -2.19 15.76 -4.97
CA LEU A 97 -3.54 16.08 -4.49
C LEU A 97 -3.59 16.36 -2.99
N GLY A 98 -2.49 16.21 -2.26
CA GLY A 98 -2.45 16.36 -0.80
C GLY A 98 -3.19 15.26 -0.04
N LEU A 99 -3.39 14.08 -0.63
CA LEU A 99 -4.06 12.95 0.00
C LEU A 99 -3.05 12.09 0.78
N LEU A 100 -2.71 12.53 2.00
CA LEU A 100 -1.67 11.89 2.82
C LEU A 100 -1.97 10.41 3.13
N LYS A 101 -3.22 10.10 3.50
CA LYS A 101 -3.63 8.72 3.82
C LYS A 101 -3.38 7.80 2.63
N ASP A 102 -3.97 8.11 1.49
CA ASP A 102 -3.81 7.37 0.24
C ASP A 102 -2.32 7.22 -0.15
N TYR A 103 -1.55 8.31 -0.04
CA TYR A 103 -0.10 8.27 -0.30
C TYR A 103 0.60 7.22 0.58
N VAL A 104 0.35 7.22 1.89
CA VAL A 104 0.97 6.25 2.81
C VAL A 104 0.48 4.83 2.51
N GLU A 105 -0.81 4.64 2.24
CA GLU A 105 -1.36 3.32 1.93
C GLU A 105 -0.72 2.71 0.67
N TYR A 106 -0.66 3.46 -0.43
CA TYR A 106 -0.01 3.00 -1.66
C TYR A 106 1.49 2.78 -1.48
N SER A 107 2.16 3.62 -0.68
CA SER A 107 3.59 3.49 -0.42
C SER A 107 3.90 2.24 0.41
N LEU A 108 3.09 1.94 1.44
CA LEU A 108 3.23 0.74 2.25
C LEU A 108 2.95 -0.54 1.43
N GLU A 109 1.90 -0.53 0.61
CA GLU A 109 1.61 -1.64 -0.31
C GLU A 109 2.77 -1.85 -1.30
N MET A 110 3.27 -0.78 -1.91
CA MET A 110 4.40 -0.85 -2.84
C MET A 110 5.66 -1.42 -2.16
N ALA A 111 5.93 -1.02 -0.92
CA ALA A 111 7.02 -1.54 -0.11
C ALA A 111 6.81 -2.98 0.39
N SER A 112 5.60 -3.55 0.33
CA SER A 112 5.36 -4.96 0.68
C SER A 112 5.44 -5.90 -0.52
N LEU A 113 5.26 -5.40 -1.75
CA LEU A 113 5.20 -6.23 -2.96
C LEU A 113 6.44 -7.15 -3.09
N PRO A 114 6.25 -8.44 -3.42
CA PRO A 114 7.36 -9.33 -3.68
C PRO A 114 8.13 -8.86 -4.91
N ILE A 115 9.45 -8.76 -4.81
CA ILE A 115 10.28 -8.44 -5.99
C ILE A 115 10.49 -9.73 -6.75
N THR A 116 9.93 -9.81 -7.95
CA THR A 116 10.44 -10.75 -8.93
C THR A 116 11.74 -10.16 -9.46
N SER A 117 12.88 -10.62 -8.96
CA SER A 117 14.18 -10.35 -9.59
C SER A 117 14.20 -11.09 -10.93
N GLY A 118 13.50 -10.54 -11.92
CA GLY A 118 13.75 -10.91 -13.30
C GLY A 118 15.15 -10.41 -13.60
N ASN A 119 16.05 -11.31 -14.00
CA ASN A 119 17.28 -10.96 -14.70
C ASN A 119 16.91 -10.29 -16.03
N HIS A 120 16.37 -9.08 -15.99
CA HIS A 120 16.48 -8.19 -17.13
C HIS A 120 17.87 -7.59 -17.02
N PRO A 121 18.79 -7.95 -17.92
CA PRO A 121 20.11 -7.35 -17.90
C PRO A 121 19.94 -5.83 -17.92
N ASP A 122 20.72 -5.13 -17.10
CA ASP A 122 20.88 -3.66 -17.01
C ASP A 122 21.33 -3.00 -18.33
N SER A 123 21.07 -3.63 -19.47
CA SER A 123 21.44 -3.20 -20.80
C SER A 123 20.20 -2.72 -21.55
N LEU A 124 20.02 -1.39 -21.61
CA LEU A 124 19.54 -0.61 -22.78
C LEU A 124 18.90 0.72 -22.36
N GLY A 125 19.57 1.58 -21.56
CA GLY A 125 19.27 3.02 -21.50
C GLY A 125 17.80 3.43 -21.33
N LEU A 126 16.97 2.60 -20.70
CA LEU A 126 15.51 2.62 -20.81
C LEU A 126 14.85 3.44 -19.70
N LYS A 127 15.48 4.56 -19.31
CA LYS A 127 14.97 5.43 -18.24
C LYS A 127 13.56 5.95 -18.53
N ASP A 128 13.18 6.06 -19.81
CA ASP A 128 11.89 6.60 -20.24
C ASP A 128 10.73 5.59 -20.25
N GLN A 129 10.98 4.30 -19.94
CA GLN A 129 9.91 3.29 -19.92
C GLN A 129 9.27 3.08 -18.56
N TYR A 130 9.93 3.49 -17.50
CA TYR A 130 9.39 3.33 -16.16
C TYR A 130 8.57 4.56 -15.77
N GLY A 131 7.41 4.34 -15.17
CA GLY A 131 6.62 5.39 -14.54
C GLY A 131 7.36 6.04 -13.35
N PRO A 132 6.69 6.92 -12.60
CA PRO A 132 7.32 7.67 -11.50
C PRO A 132 7.90 6.78 -10.38
N ALA A 133 7.46 5.52 -10.28
CA ALA A 133 8.01 4.54 -9.34
C ALA A 133 9.43 4.05 -9.67
N GLY A 134 9.91 4.23 -10.91
CA GLY A 134 11.13 3.58 -11.38
C GLY A 134 11.00 2.03 -11.43
N PRO A 135 12.12 1.31 -11.60
CA PRO A 135 12.12 -0.15 -11.70
C PRO A 135 11.80 -0.83 -10.36
N PRO A 136 11.09 -1.98 -10.37
CA PRO A 136 10.83 -2.77 -9.16
C PRO A 136 12.12 -3.44 -8.66
N SER A 137 12.80 -2.78 -7.73
CA SER A 137 14.06 -3.25 -7.15
C SER A 137 14.05 -3.14 -5.62
N LEU A 138 14.94 -3.88 -4.95
CA LEU A 138 15.04 -3.87 -3.49
C LEU A 138 15.40 -2.48 -2.97
N SER A 139 16.39 -1.85 -3.61
CA SER A 139 16.78 -0.47 -3.32
C SER A 139 15.59 0.48 -3.42
N MET A 140 14.72 0.31 -4.43
CA MET A 140 13.58 1.21 -4.58
C MET A 140 12.49 0.95 -3.54
N LYS A 141 12.29 -0.29 -3.09
CA LYS A 141 11.43 -0.59 -1.94
C LYS A 141 11.96 0.05 -0.65
N GLU A 142 13.26 -0.02 -0.43
CA GLU A 142 13.93 0.57 0.73
C GLU A 142 13.75 2.09 0.74
N THR A 143 14.01 2.78 -0.39
CA THR A 143 13.76 4.21 -0.54
C THR A 143 12.33 4.59 -0.20
N VAL A 144 11.34 3.86 -0.77
CA VAL A 144 9.92 4.13 -0.49
C VAL A 144 9.60 3.94 0.99
N HIS A 145 10.15 2.91 1.63
CA HIS A 145 9.93 2.66 3.05
C HIS A 145 10.59 3.73 3.94
N GLU A 146 11.78 4.19 3.59
CA GLU A 146 12.49 5.27 4.30
C GLU A 146 11.72 6.60 4.21
N GLU A 147 11.18 6.93 3.03
CA GLU A 147 10.31 8.09 2.83
C GLU A 147 9.11 8.06 3.79
N ILE A 148 8.40 6.93 3.86
CA ILE A 148 7.25 6.76 4.77
C ILE A 148 7.71 6.85 6.23
N SER A 149 8.83 6.20 6.57
CA SER A 149 9.35 6.19 7.93
C SER A 149 9.70 7.59 8.42
N SER A 150 10.28 8.42 7.55
CA SER A 150 10.58 9.82 7.84
C SER A 150 9.29 10.64 8.06
N ILE A 151 8.27 10.43 7.20
CA ILE A 151 6.95 11.06 7.37
C ILE A 151 6.32 10.69 8.71
N LEU A 152 6.28 9.39 9.04
CA LEU A 152 5.67 8.88 10.28
C LEU A 152 6.39 9.37 11.55
N LYS A 153 7.69 9.65 11.47
CA LYS A 153 8.47 10.23 12.58
C LYS A 153 8.30 11.74 12.72
N GLY A 154 7.53 12.38 11.83
CA GLY A 154 7.40 13.84 11.79
C GLY A 154 8.70 14.54 11.40
N GLU A 155 9.68 13.81 10.87
CA GLU A 155 10.90 14.43 10.35
C GLU A 155 10.52 15.22 9.08
N PRO A 156 11.02 16.45 8.91
CA PRO A 156 10.85 17.18 7.67
C PRO A 156 11.63 16.43 6.60
N THR A 157 10.94 15.53 5.88
CA THR A 157 11.48 14.80 4.74
C THR A 157 12.23 15.76 3.85
N LEU A 158 13.49 15.42 3.58
CA LEU A 158 14.38 16.12 2.66
C LEU A 158 13.58 16.62 1.45
N LYS A 159 13.63 17.93 1.20
CA LYS A 159 12.96 18.66 0.11
C LYS A 159 12.98 17.84 -1.20
N LEU A 160 11.95 17.05 -1.44
CA LEU A 160 11.67 16.43 -2.73
C LEU A 160 11.09 17.54 -3.61
N SER A 161 11.99 18.15 -4.38
CA SER A 161 11.80 19.14 -5.43
C SER A 161 10.36 19.57 -5.72
N GLY A 162 9.99 20.74 -5.21
CA GLY A 162 9.15 21.71 -5.91
C GLY A 162 7.70 21.33 -6.16
N ASP A 163 6.92 21.06 -5.12
CA ASP A 163 5.59 21.70 -5.01
C ASP A 163 5.06 21.63 -3.58
N GLN A 164 4.39 22.69 -3.16
CA GLN A 164 3.96 22.93 -1.78
C GLN A 164 2.64 22.21 -1.49
N SER A 165 2.64 21.26 -0.56
CA SER A 165 1.53 20.96 0.39
C SER A 165 1.75 19.59 1.05
N TRP A 166 2.81 19.45 1.84
CA TRP A 166 2.84 18.32 2.76
C TRP A 166 1.84 18.61 3.88
N ILE A 167 0.86 17.73 4.06
CA ILE A 167 0.09 17.67 5.29
C ILE A 167 1.07 17.13 6.33
N SER A 168 1.55 18.00 7.21
CA SER A 168 2.32 17.60 8.37
C SER A 168 1.47 16.73 9.27
N LEU A 169 1.97 15.55 9.65
CA LEU A 169 1.39 14.84 10.79
C LEU A 169 1.60 15.72 12.02
N THR A 170 0.48 16.15 12.61
CA THR A 170 0.48 16.85 13.90
C THR A 170 0.15 15.83 14.97
N GLU A 171 0.71 15.97 16.17
CA GLU A 171 0.38 15.06 17.30
C GLU A 171 -1.13 15.00 17.56
N ASP A 172 -1.85 16.08 17.24
CA ASP A 172 -3.30 16.20 17.39
C ASP A 172 -4.12 15.41 16.34
N GLN A 173 -3.51 14.96 15.25
CA GLN A 173 -4.16 14.22 14.16
C GLN A 173 -3.30 13.03 13.70
N PRO A 174 -3.34 11.90 14.43
CA PRO A 174 -2.60 10.71 14.04
C PRO A 174 -3.15 10.13 12.73
N LEU A 175 -2.26 9.53 11.94
CA LEU A 175 -2.66 8.79 10.75
C LEU A 175 -3.33 7.47 11.14
N HIS A 176 -4.62 7.35 10.86
CA HIS A 176 -5.37 6.13 11.07
C HIS A 176 -5.45 5.30 9.78
N LEU A 177 -4.87 4.10 9.80
CA LEU A 177 -4.91 3.13 8.71
C LEU A 177 -5.78 1.93 9.13
N GLU A 178 -6.68 1.51 8.25
CA GLU A 178 -7.56 0.37 8.50
C GLU A 178 -7.17 -0.80 7.58
N ILE A 179 -6.95 -1.96 8.20
CA ILE A 179 -6.57 -3.19 7.50
C ILE A 179 -7.67 -4.22 7.72
N ASP A 180 -8.60 -4.29 6.78
CA ASP A 180 -9.67 -5.28 6.73
C ASP A 180 -9.44 -6.31 5.59
N LEU A 181 -10.46 -7.13 5.31
CA LEU A 181 -10.39 -8.15 4.27
C LEU A 181 -10.25 -7.57 2.85
N VAL A 182 -10.75 -6.36 2.60
CA VAL A 182 -10.71 -5.74 1.27
C VAL A 182 -9.51 -4.80 1.11
N SER A 183 -8.92 -4.35 2.21
CA SER A 183 -7.78 -3.45 2.27
C SER A 183 -6.56 -4.05 1.55
N PRO A 184 -5.89 -3.29 0.67
CA PRO A 184 -4.66 -3.74 0.03
C PRO A 184 -3.50 -3.89 1.02
N LEU A 185 -3.59 -3.21 2.18
CA LEU A 185 -2.59 -3.27 3.25
C LEU A 185 -2.50 -4.63 3.94
N ARG A 186 -3.43 -5.55 3.69
CA ARG A 186 -3.33 -6.94 4.16
C ARG A 186 -2.06 -7.66 3.68
N THR A 187 -1.44 -7.15 2.62
CA THR A 187 -0.16 -7.67 2.11
C THR A 187 1.03 -7.15 2.89
N VAL A 188 0.86 -6.04 3.63
CA VAL A 188 1.89 -5.35 4.40
C VAL A 188 2.07 -5.99 5.77
N PHE A 189 0.96 -6.19 6.49
CA PHE A 189 0.93 -6.86 7.78
C PHE A 189 -0.06 -8.02 7.74
N LEU A 190 0.37 -9.18 8.20
CA LEU A 190 -0.52 -10.31 8.40
C LEU A 190 -0.64 -10.59 9.89
N ALA A 191 -1.88 -10.73 10.34
CA ALA A 191 -2.23 -11.17 11.67
C ALA A 191 -2.97 -12.51 11.60
N SER A 192 -2.62 -13.42 12.50
CA SER A 192 -3.30 -14.71 12.65
C SER A 192 -3.51 -14.99 14.13
N ILE A 193 -4.71 -15.46 14.46
CA ILE A 193 -5.14 -15.70 15.83
C ILE A 193 -5.56 -17.16 15.94
N ALA A 194 -5.06 -17.85 16.96
CA ALA A 194 -5.40 -19.24 17.24
C ALA A 194 -5.72 -19.44 18.73
N PHE A 195 -6.91 -19.96 19.01
CA PHE A 195 -7.24 -20.47 20.33
C PHE A 195 -6.73 -21.90 20.47
N HIS A 196 -6.16 -22.22 21.62
CA HIS A 196 -5.58 -23.55 21.87
C HIS A 196 -6.66 -24.59 22.14
N ASP A 197 -7.79 -24.15 22.69
CA ASP A 197 -8.95 -24.98 22.96
C ASP A 197 -10.01 -24.83 21.87
N GLN A 198 -10.61 -25.94 21.46
CA GLN A 198 -11.72 -25.96 20.49
C GLN A 198 -13.05 -25.53 21.12
N SER A 199 -13.15 -25.58 22.45
CA SER A 199 -14.34 -25.18 23.20
C SER A 199 -13.93 -24.40 24.45
N VAL A 200 -14.51 -23.23 24.63
CA VAL A 200 -14.22 -22.33 25.74
C VAL A 200 -15.27 -22.55 26.84
N LYS A 201 -14.82 -22.75 28.08
CA LYS A 201 -15.71 -22.86 29.25
C LYS A 201 -15.72 -21.53 30.01
N PRO A 202 -16.89 -20.97 30.36
CA PRO A 202 -16.97 -19.76 31.16
C PRO A 202 -16.20 -19.91 32.49
N GLY A 203 -15.41 -18.90 32.85
CA GLY A 203 -14.61 -18.86 34.07
C GLY A 203 -13.38 -19.79 34.09
N ALA A 204 -13.10 -20.53 33.01
CA ALA A 204 -11.88 -21.31 32.88
C ALA A 204 -10.87 -20.60 31.96
N PRO A 205 -9.56 -20.66 32.24
CA PRO A 205 -8.56 -20.08 31.37
C PRO A 205 -8.46 -20.85 30.06
N THR A 206 -8.46 -20.12 28.94
CA THR A 206 -8.12 -20.63 27.60
C THR A 206 -6.95 -19.82 27.05
N PHE A 207 -6.07 -20.46 26.29
CA PHE A 207 -4.93 -19.77 25.69
C PHE A 207 -5.22 -19.28 24.27
N LEU A 208 -4.75 -18.08 23.99
CA LEU A 208 -4.75 -17.45 22.68
C LEU A 208 -3.32 -17.21 22.23
N THR A 209 -2.99 -17.61 21.00
CA THR A 209 -1.77 -17.17 20.32
C THR A 209 -2.12 -16.19 19.21
N LEU A 210 -1.57 -14.97 19.32
CA LEU A 210 -1.54 -13.98 18.26
C LEU A 210 -0.20 -14.08 17.53
N SER A 211 -0.26 -14.25 16.22
CA SER A 211 0.90 -14.28 15.33
C SER A 211 0.87 -13.07 14.41
N LEU A 212 1.94 -12.28 14.39
CA LEU A 212 2.10 -11.10 13.55
C LEU A 212 3.33 -11.25 12.65
N ILE A 213 3.25 -10.73 11.43
CA ILE A 213 4.37 -10.66 10.49
C ILE A 213 4.27 -9.38 9.67
N SER A 214 5.42 -8.75 9.41
CA SER A 214 5.57 -7.60 8.53
C SER A 214 6.25 -8.05 7.22
N CYS A 215 5.71 -7.61 6.09
CA CYS A 215 6.28 -7.81 4.75
C CYS A 215 7.07 -6.58 4.26
N LEU A 216 7.29 -5.59 5.14
CA LEU A 216 8.08 -4.39 4.86
C LEU A 216 9.58 -4.71 4.76
N PRO A 217 10.38 -3.89 4.04
CA PRO A 217 11.81 -4.15 3.86
C PRO A 217 12.65 -3.92 5.13
N HIS A 218 12.16 -3.10 6.06
CA HIS A 218 12.84 -2.81 7.34
C HIS A 218 11.98 -3.21 8.54
N PRO A 219 12.59 -3.40 9.72
CA PRO A 219 11.87 -3.69 10.95
C PRO A 219 10.84 -2.60 11.29
N PHE A 220 9.64 -3.04 11.68
CA PHE A 220 8.57 -2.16 12.11
C PHE A 220 8.33 -2.31 13.61
N ASP A 221 8.47 -1.22 14.36
CA ASP A 221 8.27 -1.25 15.80
C ASP A 221 6.81 -1.00 16.16
N VAL A 222 6.26 -1.88 16.98
CA VAL A 222 4.95 -1.70 17.59
C VAL A 222 5.14 -1.24 19.02
N GLU A 223 4.56 -0.09 19.37
CA GLU A 223 4.61 0.45 20.74
C GLU A 223 3.54 -0.20 21.62
N GLN A 224 2.32 -0.29 21.09
CA GLN A 224 1.16 -0.80 21.76
C GLN A 224 0.33 -1.65 20.81
N LEU A 225 -0.18 -2.76 21.31
CA LEU A 225 -1.08 -3.66 20.60
C LEU A 225 -2.32 -3.90 21.47
N GLU A 226 -3.47 -3.46 20.99
CA GLU A 226 -4.74 -3.66 21.67
C GLU A 226 -5.49 -4.84 21.06
N ILE A 227 -6.01 -5.71 21.93
CA ILE A 227 -6.76 -6.89 21.52
C ILE A 227 -8.17 -6.76 22.09
N GLN A 228 -9.15 -6.68 21.19
CA GLN A 228 -10.54 -6.47 21.53
C GLN A 228 -11.37 -7.72 21.21
N PHE A 229 -12.21 -8.11 22.16
CA PHE A 229 -13.19 -9.17 22.06
C PHE A 229 -14.59 -8.57 22.12
N ASN A 230 -15.58 -9.35 21.70
CA ASN A 230 -16.99 -9.01 21.89
C ASN A 230 -17.37 -8.88 23.37
N GLN A 231 -16.60 -9.49 24.27
CA GLN A 231 -16.74 -9.37 25.73
C GLN A 231 -15.64 -8.44 26.27
N PRO A 232 -15.96 -7.21 26.70
CA PRO A 232 -14.95 -6.22 27.13
C PRO A 232 -14.07 -6.67 28.29
N ALA A 233 -14.57 -7.57 29.15
CA ALA A 233 -13.80 -8.15 30.25
C ALA A 233 -12.59 -8.98 29.79
N CYS A 234 -12.60 -9.46 28.54
CA CYS A 234 -11.48 -10.18 27.94
C CYS A 234 -10.48 -9.25 27.24
N ASN A 235 -10.77 -7.95 27.09
CA ASN A 235 -9.91 -7.02 26.37
C ASN A 235 -8.62 -6.77 27.14
N PHE A 236 -7.51 -6.67 26.41
CA PHE A 236 -6.23 -6.34 27.02
C PHE A 236 -5.31 -5.63 26.04
N VAL A 237 -4.32 -4.96 26.59
CA VAL A 237 -3.32 -4.20 25.85
C VAL A 237 -1.95 -4.79 26.13
N VAL A 238 -1.18 -5.01 25.07
CA VAL A 238 0.21 -5.43 25.14
C VAL A 238 1.10 -4.22 24.84
N LYS A 239 1.99 -3.86 25.77
CA LYS A 239 2.91 -2.73 25.65
C LYS A 239 4.36 -3.19 25.47
N ASN A 240 5.10 -2.43 24.67
CA ASN A 240 6.53 -2.61 24.48
C ASN A 240 7.32 -1.87 25.59
N LEU A 241 8.10 -2.62 26.38
CA LEU A 241 8.87 -2.06 27.51
C LEU A 241 10.02 -1.14 27.06
N GLU A 242 10.57 -1.32 25.87
CA GLU A 242 11.70 -0.53 25.36
C GLU A 242 11.35 0.94 25.05
N LYS A 243 10.05 1.26 24.86
CA LYS A 243 9.58 2.59 24.44
C LYS A 243 8.80 3.36 25.50
N GLN A 244 8.91 2.99 26.78
CA GLN A 244 8.15 3.65 27.85
C GLN A 244 8.41 5.16 27.93
N SER A 245 7.38 5.95 27.61
CA SER A 245 7.15 7.26 28.23
C SER A 245 6.18 7.08 29.41
N ILE A 246 6.31 7.93 30.43
CA ILE A 246 5.68 7.80 31.75
C ILE A 246 4.15 7.71 31.60
N ALA A 247 3.57 6.54 31.92
CA ALA A 247 2.13 6.31 31.80
C ALA A 247 1.34 7.09 32.87
N THR A 248 0.32 7.83 32.41
CA THR A 248 -0.80 8.28 33.25
C THR A 248 -1.63 7.06 33.65
N GLN A 249 -1.79 6.84 34.95
CA GLN A 249 -2.68 5.81 35.48
C GLN A 249 -4.13 6.15 35.16
N GLY A 250 -4.80 5.30 34.37
CA GLY A 250 -6.23 5.43 34.06
C GLY A 250 -6.84 4.14 33.50
N GLN A 251 -7.77 3.57 34.28
CA GLN A 251 -8.75 2.50 34.00
C GLN A 251 -8.33 1.02 33.97
N GLU A 252 -9.29 0.18 34.41
CA GLU A 252 -9.27 -1.26 34.75
C GLU A 252 -8.99 -2.24 33.60
N LEU A 253 -8.20 -1.85 32.59
CA LEU A 253 -7.88 -2.72 31.46
C LEU A 253 -6.64 -3.56 31.77
N ARG A 254 -6.67 -4.87 31.48
CA ARG A 254 -5.49 -5.75 31.63
C ARG A 254 -4.36 -5.27 30.74
N VAL A 255 -3.17 -5.04 31.31
CA VAL A 255 -1.96 -4.62 30.59
C VAL A 255 -0.88 -5.69 30.70
N GLU A 256 -0.46 -6.21 29.55
CA GLU A 256 0.64 -7.15 29.40
C GLU A 256 1.88 -6.41 28.88
N ASN A 257 3.07 -6.80 29.36
CA ASN A 257 4.32 -6.17 28.95
C ASN A 257 5.22 -7.18 28.26
N VAL A 258 5.81 -6.80 27.13
CA VAL A 258 6.83 -7.58 26.42
C VAL A 258 8.13 -6.80 26.32
N PRO A 259 9.29 -7.48 26.38
CA PRO A 259 10.59 -6.82 26.39
C PRO A 259 10.85 -6.04 25.09
N SER A 260 10.44 -6.58 23.94
CA SER A 260 10.53 -5.89 22.65
C SER A 260 9.41 -6.37 21.74
N MET A 261 8.80 -5.46 20.99
CA MET A 261 7.73 -5.75 20.02
C MET A 261 8.10 -5.17 18.64
N THR A 262 9.20 -5.65 18.08
CA THR A 262 9.65 -5.30 16.74
C THR A 262 9.31 -6.41 15.75
N LEU A 263 8.57 -6.06 14.70
CA LEU A 263 8.25 -6.94 13.58
C LEU A 263 9.38 -6.91 12.56
N VAL A 264 10.29 -7.89 12.65
CA VAL A 264 11.38 -8.08 11.68
C VAL A 264 10.79 -8.57 10.35
N PRO A 265 11.29 -8.09 9.18
CA PRO A 265 10.81 -8.50 7.86
C PRO A 265 10.70 -10.03 7.72
N TYR A 266 9.54 -10.48 7.26
CA TYR A 266 9.24 -11.89 6.95
C TYR A 266 9.43 -12.87 8.12
N LYS A 267 9.46 -12.39 9.37
CA LYS A 267 9.59 -13.22 10.57
C LYS A 267 8.33 -13.13 11.43
N TRP A 268 7.76 -14.28 11.77
CA TRP A 268 6.62 -14.37 12.67
C TRP A 268 7.02 -14.03 14.10
N VAL A 269 6.32 -13.06 14.70
CA VAL A 269 6.27 -12.82 16.13
C VAL A 269 5.03 -13.52 16.68
N ARG A 270 5.19 -14.32 17.73
CA ARG A 270 4.10 -15.06 18.37
C ARG A 270 3.99 -14.65 19.83
N LEU A 271 2.80 -14.20 20.21
CA LEU A 271 2.47 -13.79 21.56
C LEU A 271 1.36 -14.69 22.07
N THR A 272 1.56 -15.35 23.21
CA THR A 272 0.58 -16.27 23.80
C THR A 272 0.14 -15.75 25.15
N TYR A 273 -1.17 -15.62 25.34
CA TYR A 273 -1.79 -15.13 26.56
C TYR A 273 -2.94 -16.04 26.98
N ASP A 274 -3.15 -16.16 28.29
CA ASP A 274 -4.35 -16.75 28.86
C ASP A 274 -5.50 -15.75 28.82
N ILE A 275 -6.72 -16.23 28.64
CA ILE A 275 -7.95 -15.44 28.62
C ILE A 275 -8.96 -16.16 29.49
N ILE A 276 -9.66 -15.41 30.35
CA ILE A 276 -10.73 -15.94 31.20
C ILE A 276 -12.04 -15.27 30.76
N PRO A 277 -12.89 -15.99 30.01
CA PRO A 277 -14.17 -15.50 29.49
C PRO A 277 -15.34 -15.64 30.46
#